data_AF-W1NM61-F1
#
_entry.id   AF-W1NM61-F1
#
_cell.length_a   1.000
_cell.length_b   1.000
_cell.length_c   1.000
_cell.angle_alpha   90.00
_cell.angle_beta   90.00
_cell.angle_gamma   90.00
#
_symmetry.space_group_name_H-M   'P 1'
#
loop_
_entity.id
_entity.type
_entity.pdbx_description
1 polymer ?
#
loop_
_entity_poly.entity_id
_entity_poly.type
_entity_poly.pdbx_seq_one_letter_code
_entity_poly.pdbx_strand_id
1 'polypeptide(L)'
;MMLPAYASKAAIATSGTAVMELQLARLPCVVGYRAHILTEWFIRLRAKSKYMSLPNILLDSAVIPEALLSNCTADRLSMLLKYEELAISQASLELKAYETVSNL
;
A
#
# COMPACT_ATOMS: atom_id res chain seq x y z
N MET A 1 -17.06 17.03 -10.11
CA MET A 1 -15.76 16.33 -9.93
C MET A 1 -15.18 16.76 -8.59
N MET A 2 -15.61 16.13 -7.50
CA MET A 2 -15.09 16.41 -6.16
C MET A 2 -13.93 15.44 -5.94
N LEU A 3 -12.69 15.89 -6.14
CA LEU A 3 -11.55 15.16 -5.59
C LEU A 3 -11.79 15.13 -4.07
N PRO A 4 -11.78 13.96 -3.42
CA PRO A 4 -11.89 13.94 -1.98
C PRO A 4 -10.72 14.76 -1.43
N ALA A 5 -11.01 15.66 -0.50
CA ALA A 5 -10.03 16.61 0.03
C ALA A 5 -9.04 15.86 0.93
N TYR A 6 -8.05 15.22 0.33
CA TYR A 6 -6.95 14.62 1.06
C TYR A 6 -5.94 15.70 1.41
N ALA A 7 -5.60 15.81 2.71
CA ALA A 7 -4.54 16.71 3.16
C ALA A 7 -3.16 16.30 2.61
N SER A 8 -3.00 15.03 2.20
CA SER A 8 -1.75 14.45 1.71
C SER A 8 -1.92 13.84 0.32
N LYS A 9 -0.88 13.92 -0.51
CA LYS A 9 -0.83 13.26 -1.83
C LYS A 9 -0.43 11.80 -1.77
N ALA A 10 0.31 11.40 -0.74
CA ALA A 10 0.76 10.04 -0.49
C ALA A 10 0.96 9.85 1.01
N ALA A 11 0.89 8.61 1.48
CA ALA A 11 1.08 8.27 2.89
C ALA A 11 2.03 7.09 3.06
N ILE A 12 2.78 7.10 4.17
CA ILE A 12 3.58 5.95 4.60
C ILE A 12 3.05 5.55 5.96
N ALA A 13 2.65 4.30 6.11
CA ALA A 13 2.05 3.79 7.33
C ALA A 13 2.74 2.50 7.79
N THR A 14 2.90 2.36 9.10
CA THR A 14 3.47 1.14 9.72
C THR A 14 2.38 0.26 10.34
N SER A 15 1.19 0.81 10.56
CA SER A 15 0.04 0.10 11.14
C SER A 15 -0.86 -0.45 10.04
N GLY A 16 -1.22 -1.73 10.13
CA GLY A 16 -2.15 -2.38 9.20
C GLY A 16 -3.55 -1.76 9.18
N THR A 17 -4.02 -1.18 10.29
CA THR A 17 -5.34 -0.52 10.35
C THR A 17 -5.33 0.83 9.62
N ALA A 18 -4.30 1.64 9.82
CA ALA A 18 -4.14 2.92 9.13
C ALA A 18 -4.02 2.73 7.62
N VAL A 19 -3.31 1.67 7.19
CA VAL A 19 -3.21 1.29 5.77
C VAL A 19 -4.58 0.99 5.16
N MET A 20 -5.45 0.30 5.90
CA MET A 20 -6.81 -0.01 5.43
C MET A 20 -7.66 1.27 5.30
N GLU A 21 -7.58 2.20 6.26
CA GLU A 21 -8.27 3.48 6.18
C GLU A 21 -7.78 4.32 4.99
N LEU A 22 -6.47 4.33 4.73
CA LEU A 22 -5.86 5.03 3.58
C LEU A 22 -6.28 4.43 2.23
N GLN A 23 -6.38 3.09 2.15
CA GLN A 23 -6.88 2.40 0.95
C GLN A 23 -8.36 2.67 0.69
N LEU A 24 -9.20 2.65 1.74
CA LEU A 24 -10.61 3.05 1.63
C LEU A 24 -10.74 4.51 1.19
N ALA A 25 -9.84 5.34 1.70
CA ALA A 25 -9.65 6.70 1.27
C ALA A 25 -8.93 6.83 -0.09
N ARG A 26 -8.76 5.79 -0.91
CA ARG A 26 -8.15 5.87 -2.26
C ARG A 26 -6.85 6.69 -2.33
N LEU A 27 -6.06 6.69 -1.25
CA LEU A 27 -4.85 7.48 -1.12
C LEU A 27 -3.65 6.53 -1.28
N PRO A 28 -2.69 6.81 -2.19
CA PRO A 28 -1.56 5.92 -2.40
C PRO A 28 -0.74 5.78 -1.12
N CYS A 29 -0.61 4.56 -0.61
CA CYS A 29 -0.04 4.30 0.70
C CYS A 29 0.92 3.11 0.76
N VAL A 30 2.16 3.39 1.14
CA VAL A 30 3.21 2.36 1.26
C VAL A 30 3.40 1.93 2.71
N VAL A 31 3.55 0.62 2.91
CA VAL A 31 3.90 0.07 4.22
C VAL A 31 5.41 -0.05 4.35
N GLY A 32 6.01 0.66 5.31
CA GLY A 32 7.45 0.62 5.55
C GLY A 32 7.76 0.13 6.96
N TYR A 33 8.36 -1.05 7.12
CA TYR A 33 8.78 -1.53 8.44
C TYR A 33 10.29 -1.76 8.45
N ARG A 34 11.02 -1.04 9.31
CA ARG A 34 12.46 -1.24 9.50
C ARG A 34 12.71 -1.80 10.90
N ALA A 35 13.18 -3.04 10.97
CA ALA A 35 13.62 -3.66 12.22
C ALA A 35 15.15 -3.62 12.36
N HIS A 36 15.63 -3.90 13.57
CA HIS A 36 17.06 -4.11 13.81
C HIS A 36 17.55 -5.37 13.08
N ILE A 37 18.82 -5.40 12.68
CA ILE A 37 19.42 -6.46 11.83
C ILE A 37 19.28 -7.84 12.49
N LEU A 38 19.43 -7.91 13.82
CA LEU A 38 19.22 -9.13 14.61
C LEU A 38 17.77 -9.63 14.57
N THR A 39 16.81 -8.70 14.67
CA THR A 39 15.39 -9.00 14.58
C THR A 39 15.02 -9.45 13.17
N GLU A 40 15.57 -8.79 12.14
CA GLU A 40 15.41 -9.21 10.75
C GLU A 40 15.92 -10.63 10.51
N TRP A 41 17.10 -10.97 11.04
CA TRP A 41 17.65 -12.32 10.90
C TRP A 41 16.75 -13.37 11.55
N PHE A 42 16.21 -13.07 12.73
CA PHE A 42 15.27 -13.95 13.43
C PHE A 42 13.94 -14.09 12.68
N ILE A 43 13.41 -12.98 12.15
CA ILE A 43 12.21 -12.98 11.31
C ILE A 43 12.47 -13.79 10.05
N ARG A 44 13.58 -13.60 9.33
CA ARG A 44 13.91 -14.41 8.14
C ARG A 44 13.98 -15.91 8.44
N LEU A 45 14.42 -16.30 9.65
CA LEU A 45 14.46 -17.70 10.08
C LEU A 45 13.09 -18.27 10.45
N ARG A 46 12.20 -17.45 11.02
CA ARG A 46 10.90 -17.87 11.59
C ARG A 46 9.68 -17.48 10.75
N ALA A 47 9.83 -16.57 9.80
CA ALA A 47 8.75 -16.02 9.01
C ALA A 47 8.24 -17.07 8.04
N LYS A 48 7.17 -17.75 8.44
CA LYS A 48 6.30 -18.50 7.53
C LYS A 48 5.38 -17.56 6.74
N SER A 49 5.10 -16.37 7.27
CA SER A 49 4.28 -15.36 6.61
C SER A 49 5.13 -14.47 5.71
N LYS A 50 4.73 -14.33 4.45
CA LYS A 50 5.36 -13.44 3.46
C LYS A 50 4.93 -11.98 3.62
N TYR A 51 3.89 -11.72 4.41
CA TYR A 51 3.25 -10.41 4.56
C TYR A 51 3.18 -9.99 6.02
N MET A 52 3.34 -8.69 6.27
CA MET A 52 3.24 -8.08 7.60
C MET A 52 1.97 -7.24 7.77
N SER A 53 1.41 -6.67 6.69
CA SER A 53 0.18 -5.90 6.80
C SER A 53 -1.05 -6.82 6.88
N LEU A 54 -2.01 -6.46 7.72
CA LEU A 54 -3.29 -7.17 7.85
C LEU A 54 -3.99 -7.41 6.51
N PRO A 55 -4.12 -6.43 5.60
CA PRO A 55 -4.78 -6.63 4.31
C PRO A 55 -4.11 -7.73 3.48
N ASN A 56 -2.77 -7.74 3.43
CA ASN A 56 -2.03 -8.72 2.65
C ASN A 56 -2.04 -10.11 3.27
N ILE A 57 -2.07 -10.21 4.60
CA ILE A 57 -2.23 -11.49 5.31
C ILE A 57 -3.62 -12.06 5.06
N LEU A 58 -4.67 -11.22 5.13
CA LEU A 58 -6.06 -11.65 4.92
C LEU A 58 -6.32 -12.12 3.48
N LEU A 59 -5.66 -11.49 2.51
CA LEU A 59 -5.81 -11.80 1.08
C LEU A 59 -4.75 -12.76 0.54
N ASP A 60 -3.81 -13.19 1.40
CA ASP A 60 -2.60 -13.96 1.07
C ASP A 60 -1.88 -13.47 -0.21
N SER A 61 -1.95 -12.16 -0.45
CA SER A 61 -1.55 -11.53 -1.71
C SER A 61 -0.93 -10.17 -1.42
N ALA A 62 0.03 -9.77 -2.26
CA ALA A 62 0.71 -8.47 -2.19
C ALA A 62 -0.18 -7.35 -2.75
N VAL A 63 -1.36 -7.15 -2.15
CA VAL A 63 -2.33 -6.15 -2.59
C VAL A 63 -1.81 -4.75 -2.32
N ILE A 64 -1.15 -4.57 -1.17
CA ILE A 64 -0.56 -3.31 -0.75
C ILE A 64 0.96 -3.43 -0.79
N PRO A 65 1.67 -2.47 -1.38
CA PRO A 65 3.12 -2.54 -1.45
C PRO A 65 3.77 -2.41 -0.06
N GLU A 66 4.57 -3.42 0.30
CA GLU A 66 5.32 -3.46 1.55
C GLU A 66 6.84 -3.40 1.30
N ALA A 67 7.52 -2.50 2.00
CA ALA A 67 8.97 -2.45 2.12
C ALA A 67 9.37 -2.88 3.54
N LEU A 68 9.82 -4.14 3.66
CA LEU A 68 10.11 -4.76 4.95
C LEU A 68 11.62 -4.89 5.20
N LEU A 69 12.02 -4.67 6.46
CA LEU A 69 13.34 -4.94 7.01
C LEU A 69 14.46 -4.25 6.20
N SER A 70 15.49 -4.98 5.78
CA SER A 70 16.57 -4.48 4.91
C SER A 70 16.10 -3.89 3.60
N ASN A 71 14.93 -4.27 3.10
CA ASN A 71 14.36 -3.73 1.87
C ASN A 71 13.67 -2.37 2.09
N CYS A 72 13.47 -1.93 3.33
CA CYS A 72 12.95 -0.60 3.66
C CYS A 72 14.04 0.47 3.39
N THR A 73 14.18 0.81 2.11
CA THR A 73 15.10 1.83 1.57
C THR A 73 14.29 2.95 0.93
N ALA A 74 14.82 4.17 0.96
CA ALA A 74 14.13 5.34 0.42
C ALA A 74 13.78 5.16 -1.07
N ASP A 75 14.70 4.63 -1.87
CA ASP A 75 14.47 4.32 -3.28
C ASP A 75 13.29 3.37 -3.48
N ARG A 76 13.27 2.26 -2.72
CA ARG A 76 12.19 1.27 -2.82
C ARG A 76 10.85 1.83 -2.39
N LEU A 77 10.81 2.58 -1.30
CA LEU A 77 9.59 3.27 -0.84
C LEU A 77 9.06 4.21 -1.93
N SER A 78 9.94 5.01 -2.54
CA SER A 78 9.55 5.94 -3.60
C SER A 78 9.03 5.24 -4.85
N MET A 79 9.63 4.11 -5.22
CA MET A 79 9.22 3.30 -6.37
C MET A 79 7.86 2.66 -6.13
N LEU A 80 7.64 2.12 -4.93
CA LEU A 80 6.37 1.51 -4.54
C LEU A 80 5.23 2.53 -4.49
N LEU A 81 5.48 3.72 -3.94
CA LEU A 81 4.49 4.80 -3.92
C LEU A 81 4.07 5.22 -5.33
N LYS A 82 5.02 5.36 -6.26
CA LYS A 82 4.73 5.68 -7.67
C LYS A 82 3.91 4.59 -8.34
N TYR A 83 4.24 3.32 -8.09
CA TYR A 83 3.50 2.19 -8.66
C TYR A 83 2.04 2.21 -8.19
N GLU A 84 1.83 2.48 -6.92
CA GLU A 84 0.49 2.54 -6.32
C GLU A 84 -0.31 3.76 -6.80
N GLU A 85 0.34 4.91 -6.94
CA GLU A 85 -0.28 6.11 -7.52
C GLU A 85 -0.77 5.85 -8.96
N LEU A 86 0.03 5.14 -9.78
CA LEU A 86 -0.35 4.73 -11.12
C LEU A 86 -1.54 3.76 -11.12
N ALA A 87 -1.52 2.77 -10.22
CA ALA A 87 -2.59 1.78 -10.09
C ALA A 87 -3.94 2.44 -9.68
N ILE A 88 -3.91 3.35 -8.70
CA ILE A 88 -5.09 4.10 -8.26
C ILE A 88 -5.59 5.02 -9.38
N SER A 89 -4.69 5.65 -10.14
CA SER A 89 -5.06 6.48 -11.30
C SER A 89 -5.82 5.67 -12.36
N GLN A 90 -5.35 4.45 -12.68
CA GLN A 90 -6.01 3.56 -13.64
C GLN A 90 -7.39 3.08 -13.14
N ALA A 91 -7.47 2.62 -11.89
CA ALA A 91 -8.73 2.19 -11.28
C ALA A 91 -9.77 3.34 -11.25
N SER A 92 -9.31 4.58 -11.04
CA SER A 92 -10.18 5.77 -11.07
C SER A 92 -10.73 6.07 -12.46
N LEU A 93 -9.98 5.76 -13.52
CA LEU A 93 -10.42 5.93 -14.90
C LEU A 93 -11.41 4.84 -15.31
N GLU A 94 -11.18 3.58 -14.93
CA GLU A 94 -12.10 2.48 -15.19
C GLU A 94 -13.46 2.68 -14.50
N LEU A 95 -13.45 3.13 -13.24
CA LEU A 95 -14.69 3.46 -12.52
C LEU A 95 -15.47 4.59 -13.20
N LYS A 96 -14.78 5.65 -13.68
CA LYS A 96 -15.42 6.72 -14.45
C LYS A 96 -16.00 6.22 -15.77
N ALA A 97 -15.29 5.32 -16.46
CA ALA A 97 -15.79 4.72 -17.69
C ALA A 97 -17.07 3.91 -17.42
N TYR A 98 -17.11 3.16 -16.31
CA TYR A 98 -18.29 2.37 -15.92
C TYR A 98 -19.48 3.25 -15.51
N GLU A 99 -19.27 4.29 -14.71
CA GLU A 99 -20.33 5.27 -14.36
C GLU A 99 -20.89 6.00 -15.58
N THR A 100 -20.05 6.25 -16.59
CA THR A 100 -20.50 6.89 -17.84
C THR A 100 -21.38 5.96 -18.68
N VAL A 101 -21.10 4.66 -18.67
CA VAL A 101 -21.90 3.65 -19.39
C VAL A 101 -23.19 3.30 -18.64
N SER A 102 -23.20 3.34 -17.30
CA SER A 102 -24.42 3.03 -16.54
C SER A 102 -25.43 4.20 -16.44
N ASN A 103 -25.01 5.42 -16.77
CA ASN A 103 -25.88 6.61 -16.83
C ASN A 103 -26.40 6.89 -18.26
N LEU A 104 -26.18 5.96 -19.19
CA LEU A 104 -26.80 5.90 -20.53
C LEU A 104 -27.95 4.89 -20.53
#